data_AF-A0A4Z2CAX9-F1
#
_entry.id   AF-A0A4Z2CAX9-F1
#
_cell.length_a   1.000
_cell.length_b   1.000
_cell.length_c   1.000
_cell.angle_alpha   90.00
_cell.angle_beta   90.00
_cell.angle_gamma   90.00
#
_symmetry.space_group_name_H-M   'P 1'
#
loop_
_entity.id
_entity.type
_entity.pdbx_description
1 polymer ?
#
loop_
_entity_poly.entity_id
_entity_poly.type
_entity_poly.pdbx_seq_one_letter_code
_entity_poly.pdbx_strand_id
1 'polypeptide(L)'
;MAALGTARCLLRSFSRMKNVHKSKHVSLPCCTRTLCNGTQDTDIPQPKFTDPAVQDILTRLTGLDLQKVFRPIQQELKPPKYKLMTDEQLQQAIESAKEQAKNLLKMPPFLPERKPIVDVLSEDKFLDGMDTAKHVFTDITYNVPHRERFIVVREPNGVLRKATWEERDRLIQVYFPKQGRQLTVPLIFQEQNLKTVFSQDHHEHVLNLCLAQFEPDSAGLHQGTYGHV
;
A
#
# COMPACT_ATOMS: atom_id res chain seq x y z
N MET A 1 65.16 -12.89 20.43
CA MET A 1 64.14 -13.91 20.76
C MET A 1 63.69 -14.57 19.47
N ALA A 2 63.53 -15.89 19.49
CA ALA A 2 63.45 -16.76 18.32
C ALA A 2 62.20 -16.53 17.44
N ALA A 3 62.36 -16.65 16.12
CA ALA A 3 61.28 -16.90 15.19
C ALA A 3 61.69 -18.06 14.28
N LEU A 4 61.11 -19.23 14.56
CA LEU A 4 61.09 -20.41 13.69
C LEU A 4 59.70 -20.51 13.08
N GLY A 5 59.62 -20.85 11.79
CA GLY A 5 58.35 -21.07 11.12
C GLY A 5 58.54 -21.62 9.71
N THR A 6 58.84 -22.91 9.64
CA THR A 6 59.06 -23.72 8.44
C THR A 6 57.78 -24.05 7.67
N ALA A 7 57.95 -24.26 6.36
CA ALA A 7 56.94 -24.72 5.40
C ALA A 7 56.51 -26.19 5.57
N ARG A 8 55.29 -26.56 5.10
CA ARG A 8 55.02 -27.52 4.00
C ARG A 8 53.58 -28.11 3.97
N CYS A 9 53.06 -28.17 2.74
CA CYS A 9 52.20 -29.17 2.07
C CYS A 9 51.04 -29.94 2.77
N LEU A 10 49.86 -29.72 2.17
CA LEU A 10 48.85 -30.68 1.64
C LEU A 10 48.96 -32.19 1.98
N LEU A 11 47.85 -32.79 2.46
CA LEU A 11 47.04 -33.77 1.72
C LEU A 11 45.82 -34.29 2.50
N ARG A 12 44.84 -34.75 1.70
CA ARG A 12 43.50 -35.29 1.97
C ARG A 12 43.41 -36.37 3.06
N SER A 13 42.26 -36.41 3.74
CA SER A 13 41.64 -37.66 4.19
C SER A 13 40.12 -37.65 3.94
N PHE A 14 39.65 -38.63 3.18
CA PHE A 14 38.25 -38.96 2.96
C PHE A 14 37.69 -39.67 4.20
N SER A 15 36.54 -39.25 4.72
CA SER A 15 35.72 -40.07 5.63
C SER A 15 34.38 -40.39 4.99
N ARG A 16 34.25 -41.68 4.68
CA ARG A 16 33.09 -42.36 4.11
C ARG A 16 32.20 -42.81 5.27
N MET A 17 30.96 -42.35 5.35
CA MET A 17 29.94 -43.00 6.20
C MET A 17 28.80 -43.50 5.33
N LYS A 18 28.57 -44.81 5.42
CA LYS A 18 27.43 -45.55 4.86
C LYS A 18 26.48 -45.85 6.01
N ASN A 19 25.20 -45.52 5.84
CA ASN A 19 24.07 -46.46 5.96
C ASN A 19 22.77 -45.65 6.06
N VAL A 20 22.02 -45.59 4.96
CA VAL A 20 20.62 -45.20 4.95
C VAL A 20 19.80 -46.47 4.77
N HIS A 21 18.98 -46.78 5.76
CA HIS A 21 18.02 -47.86 5.71
C HIS A 21 16.98 -47.59 4.61
N LYS A 22 16.81 -48.57 3.72
CA LYS A 22 15.73 -48.63 2.74
C LYS A 22 14.40 -48.78 3.47
N SER A 23 13.52 -47.79 3.34
CA SER A 23 12.09 -47.93 3.62
C SER A 23 11.30 -47.85 2.33
N LYS A 24 10.18 -48.57 2.32
CA LYS A 24 9.51 -49.16 1.16
C LYS A 24 8.76 -48.11 0.33
N HIS A 25 8.90 -48.23 -0.99
CA HIS A 25 8.07 -47.52 -1.97
C HIS A 25 6.60 -47.86 -1.77
N VAL A 26 5.80 -46.88 -1.35
CA VAL A 26 4.35 -46.88 -1.53
C VAL A 26 4.08 -46.05 -2.78
N SER A 27 3.74 -46.73 -3.86
CA SER A 27 3.25 -46.13 -5.11
C SER A 27 1.84 -45.58 -4.88
N LEU A 28 1.72 -44.26 -4.81
CA LEU A 28 0.44 -43.56 -4.89
C LEU A 28 0.15 -43.21 -6.37
N PRO A 29 -1.10 -43.38 -6.82
CA PRO A 29 -1.46 -43.29 -8.23
C PRO A 29 -1.28 -41.89 -8.79
N CYS A 30 -0.73 -41.83 -10.01
CA CYS A 30 -0.61 -40.65 -10.85
C CYS A 30 -1.98 -40.00 -11.03
N CYS A 31 -2.20 -38.85 -10.39
CA CYS A 31 -3.38 -38.04 -10.62
C CYS A 31 -3.14 -37.25 -11.92
N THR A 32 -3.75 -37.70 -13.01
CA THR A 32 -3.84 -36.96 -14.25
C THR A 32 -4.44 -35.58 -13.96
N ARG A 33 -3.67 -34.52 -14.19
CA ARG A 33 -4.19 -33.15 -14.18
C ARG A 33 -5.18 -33.02 -15.34
N THR A 34 -6.47 -33.14 -15.04
CA THR A 34 -7.53 -32.67 -15.92
C THR A 34 -7.37 -31.15 -16.02
N LEU A 35 -6.91 -30.69 -17.17
CA LEU A 35 -7.03 -29.29 -17.57
C LEU A 35 -8.53 -28.99 -17.66
N CYS A 36 -9.04 -28.24 -16.69
CA CYS A 36 -10.39 -27.70 -16.72
C CYS A 36 -10.40 -26.55 -17.75
N ASN A 37 -10.58 -26.88 -19.03
CA ASN A 37 -11.10 -25.92 -20.00
C ASN A 37 -12.60 -25.79 -19.71
N GLY A 38 -12.94 -24.88 -18.81
CA GLY A 38 -14.32 -24.54 -18.47
C GLY A 38 -14.60 -23.11 -18.91
N THR A 39 -15.09 -22.95 -20.14
CA THR A 39 -15.95 -21.82 -20.49
C THR A 39 -17.12 -21.83 -19.51
N GLN A 40 -17.18 -20.84 -18.61
CA GLN A 40 -18.36 -20.57 -17.81
C GLN A 40 -18.67 -19.08 -17.86
N ASP A 41 -19.46 -18.70 -18.86
CA ASP A 41 -20.46 -17.65 -18.70
C ASP A 41 -21.48 -18.19 -17.68
N THR A 42 -21.35 -17.77 -16.42
CA THR A 42 -22.41 -17.89 -15.42
C THR A 42 -22.39 -16.64 -14.55
N ASP A 43 -23.58 -16.08 -14.31
CA ASP A 43 -23.89 -14.92 -13.46
C ASP A 43 -23.59 -15.18 -11.97
N ILE A 44 -22.37 -15.63 -11.64
CA ILE A 44 -21.90 -15.72 -10.26
C ILE A 44 -21.30 -14.34 -9.94
N PRO A 45 -21.87 -13.60 -8.96
CA PRO A 45 -21.29 -12.33 -8.55
C PRO A 45 -19.84 -12.56 -8.14
N GLN A 46 -18.91 -11.88 -8.83
CA GLN A 46 -17.51 -11.96 -8.46
C GLN A 46 -17.36 -11.47 -7.01
N PRO A 47 -16.63 -12.22 -6.16
CA PRO A 47 -16.46 -11.85 -4.76
C PRO A 47 -15.78 -10.48 -4.70
N LYS A 48 -16.38 -9.57 -3.94
CA LYS A 48 -15.86 -8.21 -3.75
C LYS A 48 -14.85 -8.22 -2.60
N PHE A 49 -13.91 -7.29 -2.65
CA PHE A 49 -12.92 -7.14 -1.57
C PHE A 49 -13.58 -6.92 -0.20
N THR A 50 -14.75 -6.26 -0.16
CA THR A 50 -15.50 -5.98 1.07
C THR A 50 -16.26 -7.18 1.65
N ASP A 51 -16.31 -8.31 0.95
CA ASP A 51 -17.09 -9.46 1.40
C ASP A 51 -16.47 -10.07 2.66
N PRO A 52 -17.28 -10.45 3.68
CA PRO A 52 -16.77 -10.92 4.96
C PRO A 52 -15.94 -12.21 4.82
N ALA A 53 -16.35 -13.10 3.91
CA ALA A 53 -15.60 -14.34 3.64
C ALA A 53 -14.20 -14.05 3.06
N VAL A 54 -14.08 -13.04 2.18
CA VAL A 54 -12.79 -12.62 1.62
C VAL A 54 -11.94 -11.96 2.70
N GLN A 55 -12.52 -11.07 3.50
CA GLN A 55 -11.84 -10.40 4.61
C GLN A 55 -11.35 -11.39 5.67
N ASP A 56 -12.13 -12.43 5.99
CA ASP A 56 -11.72 -13.49 6.91
C ASP A 56 -10.50 -14.26 6.40
N ILE A 57 -10.50 -14.61 5.11
CA ILE A 57 -9.35 -15.29 4.47
C ILE A 57 -8.12 -14.39 4.51
N LEU A 58 -8.27 -13.12 4.09
CA LEU A 58 -7.16 -12.15 4.08
C LEU A 58 -6.60 -11.90 5.48
N THR A 59 -7.46 -11.82 6.49
CA THR A 59 -7.06 -11.66 7.90
C THR A 59 -6.26 -12.87 8.39
N ARG A 60 -6.68 -14.09 8.02
CA ARG A 60 -5.94 -15.33 8.35
C ARG A 60 -4.59 -15.41 7.65
N LEU A 61 -4.52 -14.99 6.38
CA LEU A 61 -3.27 -14.97 5.61
C LEU A 61 -2.28 -13.93 6.14
N THR A 62 -2.77 -12.76 6.52
CA THR A 62 -1.93 -11.67 7.07
C THR A 62 -1.36 -12.05 8.43
N GLY A 63 -2.13 -12.76 9.24
CA GLY A 63 -1.77 -13.08 10.62
C GLY A 63 -1.77 -11.84 11.52
N LEU A 64 -1.46 -12.04 12.80
CA LEU A 64 -1.36 -10.96 13.78
C LEU A 64 -0.07 -11.13 14.58
N ASP A 65 0.92 -10.31 14.24
CA ASP A 65 2.19 -10.23 14.96
C ASP A 65 2.31 -8.87 15.67
N LEU A 66 2.21 -8.90 17.00
CA LEU A 66 2.26 -7.70 17.84
C LEU A 66 3.62 -6.98 17.75
N GLN A 67 4.72 -7.73 17.57
CA GLN A 67 6.07 -7.14 17.51
C GLN A 67 6.26 -6.36 16.21
N LYS A 68 5.72 -6.87 15.10
CA LYS A 68 5.75 -6.18 13.81
C LYS A 68 4.82 -4.98 13.77
N VAL A 69 3.60 -5.12 14.29
CA VAL A 69 2.59 -4.04 14.31
C VAL A 69 3.04 -2.86 15.16
N PHE A 70 3.55 -3.14 16.37
CA PHE A 70 4.01 -2.11 17.30
C PHE A 70 5.53 -1.89 17.26
N ARG A 71 6.12 -2.01 16.07
CA ARG A 71 7.56 -1.75 15.92
C ARG A 71 7.90 -0.32 16.36
N PRO A 72 9.07 -0.09 16.97
CA PRO A 72 9.49 1.26 17.34
C PRO A 72 9.67 2.12 16.09
N ILE A 73 9.00 3.26 16.06
CA ILE A 73 9.09 4.25 14.99
C ILE A 73 10.07 5.34 15.43
N GLN A 74 10.84 5.87 14.48
CA GLN A 74 11.67 7.05 14.72
C GLN A 74 10.77 8.27 14.97
N GLN A 75 10.64 8.66 16.24
CA GLN A 75 9.85 9.79 16.69
C GLN A 75 10.48 10.36 17.97
N GLU A 76 10.04 11.54 18.42
CA GLU A 76 10.49 12.12 19.68
C GLU A 76 10.21 11.17 20.85
N LEU A 77 11.28 10.71 21.51
CA LEU A 77 11.19 9.72 22.57
C LEU A 77 10.75 10.38 23.88
N LYS A 78 9.74 9.80 24.50
CA LYS A 78 9.30 10.14 25.86
C LYS A 78 9.79 9.06 26.82
N PRO A 79 10.09 9.41 28.09
CA PRO A 79 10.51 8.42 29.07
C PRO A 79 9.41 7.35 29.25
N PRO A 80 9.77 6.05 29.26
CA PRO A 80 8.79 4.97 29.43
C PRO A 80 8.18 4.99 30.84
N LYS A 81 6.93 4.53 30.94
CA LYS A 81 6.21 4.39 32.22
C LYS A 81 6.15 2.92 32.61
N TYR A 82 6.74 2.57 33.75
CA TYR A 82 6.67 1.22 34.31
C TYR A 82 5.46 1.09 35.24
N LYS A 83 4.80 -0.06 35.18
CA LYS A 83 3.68 -0.42 36.05
C LYS A 83 3.85 -1.86 36.52
N LEU A 84 3.52 -2.12 37.78
CA LEU A 84 3.46 -3.47 38.32
C LEU A 84 2.05 -4.02 38.04
N MET A 85 1.96 -5.21 37.47
CA MET A 85 0.70 -5.85 37.07
C MET A 85 0.65 -7.28 37.60
N THR A 86 -0.56 -7.75 37.92
CA THR A 86 -0.83 -9.18 38.14
C THR A 86 -0.93 -9.92 36.80
N ASP A 87 -0.89 -11.25 36.82
CA ASP A 87 -1.01 -12.07 35.60
C ASP A 87 -2.34 -11.81 34.86
N GLU A 88 -3.43 -11.64 35.59
CA GLU A 88 -4.74 -11.29 35.03
C GLU A 88 -4.72 -9.94 34.32
N GLN A 89 -4.10 -8.92 34.95
CA GLN A 89 -3.96 -7.59 34.37
C GLN A 89 -3.06 -7.61 33.12
N LEU A 90 -2.02 -8.45 33.13
CA LEU A 90 -1.15 -8.63 31.98
C LEU A 90 -1.89 -9.27 30.80
N GLN A 91 -2.72 -10.29 31.05
CA GLN A 91 -3.55 -10.91 30.02
C GLN A 91 -4.54 -9.92 29.40
N GLN A 92 -5.23 -9.14 30.23
CA GLN A 92 -6.12 -8.06 29.77
C GLN A 92 -5.37 -7.02 28.93
N ALA A 93 -4.16 -6.63 29.33
CA ALA A 93 -3.34 -5.70 28.56
C ALA A 93 -2.97 -6.28 27.18
N ILE A 94 -2.60 -7.56 27.12
CA ILE A 94 -2.30 -8.27 25.87
C ILE A 94 -3.54 -8.35 24.97
N GLU A 95 -4.72 -8.63 25.52
CA GLU A 95 -5.98 -8.66 24.77
C GLU A 95 -6.31 -7.28 24.20
N SER A 96 -6.19 -6.22 25.00
CA SER A 96 -6.38 -4.84 24.51
C SER A 96 -5.40 -4.48 23.39
N ALA A 97 -4.15 -4.93 23.49
CA ALA A 97 -3.13 -4.72 22.45
C ALA A 97 -3.48 -5.49 21.17
N LYS A 98 -4.04 -6.70 21.28
CA LYS A 98 -4.51 -7.48 20.12
C LYS A 98 -5.69 -6.80 19.44
N GLU A 99 -6.64 -6.25 20.19
CA GLU A 99 -7.77 -5.50 19.63
C GLU A 99 -7.31 -4.23 18.91
N GLN A 100 -6.38 -3.49 19.52
CA GLN A 100 -5.75 -2.33 18.87
C GLN A 100 -5.00 -2.74 17.59
N ALA A 101 -4.24 -3.84 17.63
CA ALA A 101 -3.54 -4.34 16.47
C ALA A 101 -4.50 -4.73 15.33
N LYS A 102 -5.65 -5.36 15.63
CA LYS A 102 -6.69 -5.65 14.64
C LYS A 102 -7.23 -4.38 13.98
N ASN A 103 -7.43 -3.32 14.75
CA ASN A 103 -7.90 -2.04 14.21
C ASN A 103 -6.84 -1.38 13.31
N LEU A 104 -5.56 -1.47 13.66
CA LEU A 104 -4.45 -0.95 12.86
C LEU A 104 -4.23 -1.76 11.57
N LEU A 105 -4.43 -3.08 11.61
CA LEU A 105 -4.31 -3.99 10.46
C LEU A 105 -5.54 -3.98 9.53
N LYS A 106 -6.49 -3.06 9.75
CA LYS A 106 -7.65 -2.92 8.87
C LYS A 106 -7.19 -2.55 7.46
N MET A 107 -7.47 -3.42 6.50
CA MET A 107 -7.08 -3.18 5.11
C MET A 107 -7.84 -2.01 4.50
N PRO A 108 -7.17 -1.15 3.71
CA PRO A 108 -7.84 -0.10 2.96
C PRO A 108 -8.77 -0.72 1.90
N PRO A 109 -9.89 -0.07 1.56
CA PRO A 109 -10.78 -0.57 0.53
C PRO A 109 -10.10 -0.53 -0.84
N PHE A 110 -10.27 -1.60 -1.61
CA PHE A 110 -9.87 -1.64 -3.01
C PHE A 110 -10.95 -0.99 -3.88
N LEU A 111 -10.60 0.10 -4.58
CA LEU A 111 -11.48 0.81 -5.50
C LEU A 111 -10.94 0.73 -6.93
N PRO A 112 -11.82 0.63 -7.94
CA PRO A 112 -11.40 0.75 -9.33
C PRO A 112 -10.95 2.19 -9.62
N GLU A 113 -10.11 2.33 -10.64
CA GLU A 113 -9.63 3.64 -11.09
C GLU A 113 -10.80 4.54 -11.53
N ARG A 114 -10.78 5.78 -11.06
CA ARG A 114 -11.80 6.77 -11.37
C ARG A 114 -11.73 7.22 -12.83
N LYS A 115 -12.90 7.40 -13.47
CA LYS A 115 -13.00 7.94 -14.83
C LYS A 115 -12.67 9.44 -14.84
N PRO A 116 -11.99 9.96 -15.88
CA PRO A 116 -11.71 11.38 -15.99
C PRO A 116 -13.02 12.19 -16.07
N ILE A 117 -13.04 13.36 -15.43
CA ILE A 117 -14.17 14.29 -15.49
C ILE A 117 -13.99 15.18 -16.72
N VAL A 118 -14.92 15.11 -17.65
CA VAL A 118 -15.01 16.01 -18.81
C VAL A 118 -16.43 16.56 -18.83
N ASP A 119 -16.65 17.61 -18.04
CA ASP A 119 -17.95 18.26 -17.89
C ASP A 119 -17.79 19.77 -18.01
N VAL A 120 -18.45 20.33 -19.02
CA VAL A 120 -18.43 21.76 -19.36
C VAL A 120 -19.77 22.35 -18.94
N LEU A 121 -19.72 23.38 -18.09
CA LEU A 121 -20.91 24.03 -17.53
C LEU A 121 -21.41 25.17 -18.42
N SER A 122 -20.51 25.99 -18.95
CA SER A 122 -20.84 27.09 -19.85
C SER A 122 -19.67 27.46 -20.77
N GLU A 123 -19.99 28.06 -21.91
CA GLU A 123 -19.02 28.55 -22.89
C GLU A 123 -19.37 29.99 -23.29
N ASP A 124 -18.56 30.96 -22.88
CA ASP A 124 -18.78 32.37 -23.24
C ASP A 124 -17.61 32.89 -24.08
N LYS A 125 -17.81 32.87 -25.41
CA LYS A 125 -16.80 33.29 -26.39
C LYS A 125 -16.38 34.75 -26.28
N PHE A 126 -17.19 35.60 -25.65
CA PHE A 126 -16.85 37.01 -25.40
C PHE A 126 -15.68 37.19 -24.43
N LEU A 127 -15.41 36.18 -23.61
CA LEU A 127 -14.32 36.21 -22.64
C LEU A 127 -13.04 35.55 -23.17
N ASP A 128 -13.07 35.07 -24.42
CA ASP A 128 -11.89 34.53 -25.10
C ASP A 128 -10.84 35.63 -25.33
N GLY A 129 -9.61 35.37 -24.90
CA GLY A 129 -8.48 36.29 -25.05
C GLY A 129 -8.45 37.48 -24.08
N MET A 130 -9.38 37.56 -23.12
CA MET A 130 -9.37 38.59 -22.06
C MET A 130 -8.30 38.32 -21.00
N ASP A 131 -8.17 37.06 -20.59
CA ASP A 131 -7.21 36.62 -19.57
C ASP A 131 -6.16 35.68 -20.18
N THR A 132 -4.94 35.72 -19.64
CA THR A 132 -3.84 34.83 -20.07
C THR A 132 -3.77 33.53 -19.26
N ALA A 133 -4.30 33.54 -18.03
CA ALA A 133 -4.21 32.44 -17.09
C ALA A 133 -5.59 31.84 -16.79
N LYS A 134 -5.61 30.57 -16.39
CA LYS A 134 -6.83 29.91 -15.91
C LYS A 134 -7.18 30.38 -14.49
N HIS A 135 -8.47 30.65 -14.26
CA HIS A 135 -8.99 30.98 -12.94
C HIS A 135 -9.67 29.75 -12.34
N VAL A 136 -9.47 29.52 -11.04
CA VAL A 136 -9.98 28.33 -10.35
C VAL A 136 -10.81 28.76 -9.17
N PHE A 137 -12.08 28.37 -9.18
CA PHE A 137 -13.03 28.68 -8.11
C PHE A 137 -13.33 27.39 -7.34
N THR A 138 -13.10 27.43 -6.02
CA THR A 138 -13.30 26.29 -5.12
C THR A 138 -14.29 26.68 -4.04
N ASP A 139 -15.36 25.91 -3.88
CA ASP A 139 -16.24 26.05 -2.71
C ASP A 139 -15.50 25.59 -1.45
N ILE A 140 -15.44 26.43 -0.42
CA ILE A 140 -14.75 26.20 0.86
C ILE A 140 -15.72 25.90 2.02
N THR A 141 -16.98 25.60 1.73
CA THR A 141 -17.98 25.26 2.76
C THR A 141 -17.55 24.05 3.59
N TYR A 142 -17.56 24.14 4.92
CA TYR A 142 -17.01 23.10 5.80
C TYR A 142 -17.84 21.81 5.81
N ASN A 143 -19.18 21.91 5.80
CA ASN A 143 -20.08 20.77 5.95
C ASN A 143 -20.30 19.95 4.67
N VAL A 144 -19.49 20.17 3.62
CA VAL A 144 -19.61 19.48 2.32
C VAL A 144 -18.48 18.47 2.17
N PRO A 145 -18.75 17.18 1.88
CA PRO A 145 -17.70 16.20 1.70
C PRO A 145 -16.84 16.52 0.47
N HIS A 146 -15.54 16.17 0.55
CA HIS A 146 -14.59 16.47 -0.52
C HIS A 146 -14.93 15.83 -1.87
N ARG A 147 -15.75 14.78 -1.93
CA ARG A 147 -16.21 14.16 -3.19
C ARG A 147 -17.33 14.94 -3.89
N GLU A 148 -18.15 15.68 -3.16
CA GLU A 148 -19.31 16.40 -3.70
C GLU A 148 -19.02 17.90 -3.90
N ARG A 149 -17.92 18.39 -3.34
CA ARG A 149 -17.49 19.80 -3.42
C ARG A 149 -17.40 20.31 -4.86
N PHE A 150 -17.88 21.53 -5.09
CA PHE A 150 -17.79 22.18 -6.39
C PHE A 150 -16.43 22.85 -6.58
N ILE A 151 -15.73 22.44 -7.64
CA ILE A 151 -14.48 23.05 -8.09
C ILE A 151 -14.59 23.24 -9.59
N VAL A 152 -14.52 24.49 -10.03
CA VAL A 152 -14.66 24.87 -11.42
C VAL A 152 -13.45 25.66 -11.88
N VAL A 153 -13.10 25.46 -13.15
CA VAL A 153 -11.97 26.09 -13.81
C VAL A 153 -12.50 26.90 -14.97
N ARG A 154 -12.17 28.19 -14.98
CA ARG A 154 -12.40 29.08 -16.10
C ARG A 154 -11.14 29.13 -16.95
N GLU A 155 -11.24 28.62 -18.16
CA GLU A 155 -10.15 28.65 -19.14
C GLU A 155 -10.09 30.00 -19.86
N PRO A 156 -8.91 30.39 -20.37
CA PRO A 156 -8.75 31.64 -21.13
C PRO A 156 -9.60 31.66 -22.41
N ASN A 157 -10.01 30.49 -22.91
CA ASN A 157 -10.90 30.34 -24.08
C ASN A 157 -12.37 30.71 -23.78
N GLY A 158 -12.69 31.16 -22.56
CA GLY A 158 -14.05 31.47 -22.13
C GLY A 158 -14.89 30.26 -21.72
N VAL A 159 -14.29 29.08 -21.57
CA VAL A 159 -14.97 27.84 -21.15
C VAL A 159 -14.95 27.72 -19.62
N LEU A 160 -16.11 27.51 -18.99
CA LEU A 160 -16.23 27.12 -17.59
C LEU A 160 -16.48 25.61 -17.50
N ARG A 161 -15.49 24.88 -16.99
CA ARG A 161 -15.58 23.42 -16.82
C ARG A 161 -15.37 23.01 -15.37
N LYS A 162 -15.71 21.76 -15.05
CA LYS A 162 -15.28 21.15 -13.79
C LYS A 162 -13.78 20.91 -13.79
N ALA A 163 -13.17 21.01 -12.60
CA ALA A 163 -11.76 20.69 -12.43
C ALA A 163 -11.50 19.20 -12.71
N THR A 164 -10.32 18.91 -13.27
CA THR A 164 -9.84 17.53 -13.38
C THR A 164 -9.58 16.95 -11.99
N TRP A 165 -9.49 15.63 -11.88
CA TRP A 165 -9.22 14.96 -10.62
C TRP A 165 -7.89 15.38 -9.98
N GLU A 166 -6.83 15.58 -10.76
CA GLU A 166 -5.53 16.06 -10.26
C GLU A 166 -5.61 17.49 -9.75
N GLU A 167 -6.28 18.38 -10.49
CA GLU A 167 -6.53 19.76 -10.06
C GLU A 167 -7.34 19.76 -8.75
N ARG A 168 -8.40 18.97 -8.68
CA ARG A 168 -9.26 18.82 -7.51
C ARG A 168 -8.48 18.37 -6.28
N ASP A 169 -7.74 17.29 -6.39
CA ASP A 169 -6.93 16.72 -5.32
C ASP A 169 -5.92 17.73 -4.76
N ARG A 170 -5.25 18.47 -5.66
CA ARG A 170 -4.30 19.51 -5.30
C ARG A 170 -4.98 20.68 -4.59
N LEU A 171 -6.11 21.17 -5.12
CA LEU A 171 -6.83 22.32 -4.55
C LEU A 171 -7.45 21.99 -3.19
N ILE A 172 -7.97 20.78 -3.04
CA ILE A 172 -8.44 20.29 -1.75
C ILE A 172 -7.30 20.33 -0.74
N GLN A 173 -6.08 19.89 -1.10
CA GLN A 173 -4.94 19.96 -0.19
C GLN A 173 -4.50 21.40 0.14
N VAL A 174 -4.69 22.36 -0.78
CA VAL A 174 -4.39 23.79 -0.52
C VAL A 174 -5.33 24.37 0.54
N TYR A 175 -6.64 24.15 0.39
CA TYR A 175 -7.64 24.72 1.30
C TYR A 175 -7.88 23.87 2.55
N PHE A 176 -7.70 22.56 2.47
CA PHE A 176 -7.91 21.57 3.53
C PHE A 176 -6.67 20.67 3.65
N PRO A 177 -5.59 21.15 4.30
CA PRO A 177 -4.34 20.41 4.38
C PRO A 177 -4.47 19.13 5.19
N LYS A 178 -4.27 17.99 4.54
CA LYS A 178 -4.15 16.67 5.19
C LYS A 178 -2.68 16.40 5.53
N GLN A 179 -2.44 15.91 6.75
CA GLN A 179 -1.11 15.50 7.19
C GLN A 179 -0.55 14.37 6.32
N GLY A 180 0.72 14.47 5.95
CA GLY A 180 1.42 13.49 5.11
C GLY A 180 1.19 13.64 3.60
N ARG A 181 0.25 14.49 3.15
CA ARG A 181 0.02 14.77 1.73
C ARG A 181 0.77 16.04 1.30
N GLN A 182 1.54 15.94 0.23
CA GLN A 182 2.25 17.05 -0.40
C GLN A 182 1.48 17.57 -1.63
N LEU A 183 1.59 18.87 -1.92
CA LEU A 183 0.96 19.49 -3.10
C LEU A 183 1.56 19.00 -4.42
N THR A 184 2.89 18.82 -4.43
CA THR A 184 3.62 18.24 -5.55
C THR A 184 3.90 16.78 -5.24
N VAL A 185 3.81 15.92 -6.25
CA VAL A 185 4.12 14.50 -6.11
C VAL A 185 5.58 14.34 -5.66
N PRO A 186 5.84 13.62 -4.55
CA PRO A 186 7.20 13.37 -4.08
C PRO A 186 8.07 12.64 -5.12
N LEU A 187 9.35 13.01 -5.20
CA LEU A 187 10.32 12.43 -6.14
C LEU A 187 10.53 10.92 -5.95
N ILE A 188 10.20 10.38 -4.77
CA ILE A 188 10.31 8.94 -4.48
C ILE A 188 9.46 8.09 -5.44
N PHE A 189 8.40 8.66 -5.99
CA PHE A 189 7.50 7.97 -6.93
C PHE A 189 7.98 7.99 -8.37
N GLN A 190 9.15 8.58 -8.65
CA GLN A 190 9.81 8.42 -9.94
C GLN A 190 10.34 6.99 -10.08
N GLU A 191 10.23 6.41 -11.28
CA GLU A 191 10.57 5.01 -11.55
C GLU A 191 12.00 4.63 -11.13
N GLN A 192 12.96 5.54 -11.30
CA GLN A 192 14.36 5.31 -10.93
C GLN A 192 14.50 5.14 -9.41
N ASN A 193 13.87 6.03 -8.64
CA ASN A 193 13.92 6.00 -7.19
C ASN A 193 13.15 4.80 -6.62
N LEU A 194 12.02 4.44 -7.23
CA LEU A 194 11.25 3.26 -6.83
C LEU A 194 12.07 1.98 -6.94
N LYS A 195 12.81 1.77 -8.03
CA LYS A 195 13.70 0.60 -8.18
C LYS A 195 14.75 0.53 -7.07
N THR A 196 15.32 1.67 -6.69
CA THR A 196 16.28 1.75 -5.58
C THR A 196 15.63 1.38 -4.25
N VAL A 197 14.43 1.88 -3.96
CA VAL A 197 13.70 1.59 -2.72
C VAL A 197 13.27 0.11 -2.64
N PHE A 198 12.84 -0.47 -3.77
CA PHE A 198 12.51 -1.89 -3.84
C PHE A 198 13.73 -2.79 -3.67
N SER A 199 14.92 -2.34 -4.10
CA SER A 199 16.17 -3.07 -3.85
C SER A 199 16.59 -3.08 -2.36
N GLN A 200 15.96 -2.24 -1.53
CA GLN A 200 16.22 -2.12 -0.10
C GLN A 200 15.10 -2.77 0.75
N ASP A 201 14.22 -3.56 0.14
CA ASP A 201 13.06 -4.23 0.79
C ASP A 201 12.10 -3.27 1.53
N HIS A 202 12.10 -1.97 1.17
CA HIS A 202 11.28 -0.94 1.81
C HIS A 202 9.88 -0.79 1.19
N HIS A 203 9.26 -1.89 0.78
CA HIS A 203 7.93 -1.89 0.14
C HIS A 203 6.84 -1.30 1.03
N GLU A 204 6.86 -1.62 2.31
CA GLU A 204 5.86 -1.13 3.28
C GLU A 204 5.91 0.39 3.41
N HIS A 205 7.10 0.99 3.37
CA HIS A 205 7.25 2.44 3.44
C HIS A 205 6.66 3.12 2.21
N VAL A 206 6.88 2.57 1.01
CA VAL A 206 6.28 3.08 -0.24
C VAL A 206 4.76 2.99 -0.18
N LEU A 207 4.20 1.86 0.26
CA LEU A 207 2.75 1.70 0.40
C LEU A 207 2.15 2.71 1.38
N ASN A 208 2.80 2.93 2.54
CA ASN A 208 2.38 3.93 3.52
C ASN A 208 2.41 5.35 2.94
N LEU A 209 3.44 5.69 2.16
CA LEU A 209 3.52 6.98 1.47
C LEU A 209 2.44 7.13 0.40
N CYS A 210 2.16 6.08 -0.38
CA CYS A 210 1.07 6.09 -1.37
C CYS A 210 -0.28 6.37 -0.72
N LEU A 211 -0.59 5.69 0.39
CA LEU A 211 -1.86 5.87 1.12
C LEU A 211 -2.02 7.29 1.70
N ALA A 212 -0.92 7.94 2.07
CA ALA A 212 -0.94 9.32 2.55
C ALA A 212 -1.07 10.33 1.40
N GLN A 213 -0.35 10.10 0.30
CA GLN A 213 -0.21 11.05 -0.80
C GLN A 213 -1.41 11.05 -1.77
N PHE A 214 -1.93 9.87 -2.10
CA PHE A 214 -2.90 9.67 -3.17
C PHE A 214 -4.26 9.21 -2.64
N GLU A 215 -5.30 9.40 -3.45
CA GLU A 215 -6.62 8.85 -3.17
C GLU A 215 -6.70 7.38 -3.61
N PRO A 216 -7.49 6.54 -2.92
CA PRO A 216 -7.55 5.09 -3.18
C PRO A 216 -8.09 4.72 -4.57
N ASP A 217 -8.79 5.64 -5.24
CA ASP A 217 -9.34 5.48 -6.60
C ASP A 217 -8.52 6.20 -7.69
N SER A 218 -7.37 6.79 -7.33
CA SER A 218 -6.46 7.42 -8.29
C SER A 218 -5.65 6.38 -9.09
N ALA A 219 -5.13 6.79 -10.25
CA ALA A 219 -4.33 5.95 -11.14
C ALA A 219 -3.14 5.32 -10.38
N GLY A 220 -3.08 3.99 -10.38
CA GLY A 220 -2.44 3.25 -9.29
C GLY A 220 -0.96 2.99 -9.46
N LEU A 221 -0.13 3.64 -8.64
CA LEU A 221 1.25 3.18 -8.38
C LEU A 221 1.28 1.83 -7.63
N HIS A 222 0.20 1.49 -6.93
CA HIS A 222 0.06 0.25 -6.17
C HIS A 222 0.29 -1.00 -7.02
N GLN A 223 -0.19 -1.02 -8.27
CA GLN A 223 0.00 -2.16 -9.17
C GLN A 223 1.49 -2.41 -9.46
N GLY A 224 2.27 -1.34 -9.62
CA GLY A 224 3.71 -1.42 -9.80
C GLY A 224 4.44 -1.96 -8.56
N THR A 225 4.00 -1.59 -7.36
CA THR A 225 4.57 -2.13 -6.12
C THR A 225 4.29 -3.62 -5.93
N TYR A 226 3.07 -4.08 -6.27
CA TYR A 226 2.71 -5.49 -6.13
C TYR A 226 3.37 -6.38 -7.18
N GLY A 227 3.70 -5.87 -8.37
CA GLY A 227 4.41 -6.64 -9.38
C GLY A 227 5.87 -6.94 -9.06
N HIS A 228 6.45 -6.27 -8.06
CA HIS A 228 7.85 -6.47 -7.66
C HIS A 228 8.03 -7.40 -6.44
N VAL A 229 7.01 -7.54 -5.60
CA VAL A 229 7.02 -8.40 -4.40
C VAL A 229 6.72 -9.84 -4.80
#